data_AF-A0A940XZ01-F1
#
_entry.id   AF-A0A940XZ01-F1
#
_cell.length_a   1.000
_cell.length_b   1.000
_cell.length_c   1.000
_cell.angle_alpha   90.00
_cell.angle_beta   90.00
_cell.angle_gamma   90.00
#
_symmetry.space_group_name_H-M   'P 1'
#
loop_
_entity.id
_entity.type
_entity.pdbx_description
1 polymer ?
#
loop_
_entity_poly.entity_id
_entity_poly.type
_entity_poly.pdbx_seq_one_letter_code
_entity_poly.pdbx_strand_id
1 'polypeptide(L)' 'MQATVGDHLLVHGRIVGQHDRVAEVIEVLGQQGSPPYRVRFEDGHESLMSPGPDCVVQHHEDTPR' A
#
# COMPACT_ATOMS: atom_id res chain seq x y z
N MET A 1 7.19 0.15 -9.51
CA MET A 1 5.98 -0.16 -8.72
C MET A 1 5.08 1.06 -8.75
N GLN A 2 3.86 0.93 -9.26
CA GLN A 2 2.90 2.03 -9.34
C GLN A 2 1.64 1.62 -8.59
N ALA A 3 1.07 2.56 -7.83
CA ALA A 3 -0.18 2.35 -7.09
C ALA A 3 -1.18 3.47 -7.44
N THR A 4 -2.46 3.17 -7.31
CA THR A 4 -3.57 4.10 -7.46
C THR A 4 -4.37 4.20 -6.16
N VAL A 5 -5.17 5.26 -6.05
CA VAL A 5 -6.06 5.44 -4.89
C VAL A 5 -7.08 4.31 -4.85
N GLY A 6 -7.22 3.65 -3.69
CA GLY A 6 -8.05 2.46 -3.46
C GLY A 6 -7.28 1.14 -3.49
N ASP A 7 -6.01 1.14 -3.90
CA ASP A 7 -5.17 -0.07 -3.85
C ASP A 7 -4.70 -0.37 -2.41
N HIS A 8 -4.42 -1.64 -2.12
CA HIS A 8 -3.86 -2.03 -0.83
C HIS A 8 -2.36 -2.29 -0.96
N LEU A 9 -1.57 -1.64 -0.12
CA LEU A 9 -0.14 -1.91 0.03
C LEU A 9 0.07 -2.95 1.11
N LEU A 10 0.58 -4.11 0.71
CA LEU A 10 0.98 -5.20 1.60
C LEU A 10 2.49 -5.13 1.81
N VAL A 11 2.88 -4.81 3.04
CA VAL A 11 4.29 -4.69 3.43
C VAL A 11 4.67 -5.97 4.17
N HIS A 12 5.40 -6.85 3.49
CA HIS A 12 5.87 -8.08 4.10
C HIS A 12 6.95 -7.77 5.14
N GLY A 13 6.73 -8.21 6.37
CA GLY A 13 7.74 -8.17 7.40
C GLY A 13 8.90 -9.09 7.04
N ARG A 14 10.13 -8.56 6.95
CA ARG A 14 11.33 -9.36 6.62
C ARG A 14 11.74 -10.35 7.74
N ILE A 15 11.06 -10.30 8.89
CA ILE A 15 11.39 -11.04 10.11
C ILE A 15 10.19 -11.90 10.50
N VAL A 16 10.43 -13.17 10.84
CA VAL A 16 9.41 -14.08 11.36
C VAL A 16 8.80 -13.50 12.63
N GLY A 17 7.47 -13.25 12.62
CA GLY A 17 6.73 -12.64 13.73
C GLY A 17 6.39 -11.15 13.54
N GLN A 18 6.89 -10.50 12.49
CA GLN A 18 6.42 -9.17 12.11
C GLN A 18 5.15 -9.32 11.29
N HIS A 19 4.01 -8.93 11.87
CA HIS A 19 2.71 -8.97 11.18
C HIS A 19 2.78 -8.20 9.87
N ASP A 20 2.30 -8.83 8.80
CA ASP A 20 2.10 -8.17 7.51
C ASP A 20 1.26 -6.92 7.75
N ARG A 21 1.76 -5.77 7.27
CA ARG A 21 1.04 -4.52 7.44
C ARG A 21 0.33 -4.19 6.13
N VAL A 22 -0.99 -4.22 6.20
CA VAL A 22 -1.87 -3.77 5.11
C VAL A 22 -2.18 -2.29 5.31
N ALA A 23 -2.04 -1.50 4.25
CA ALA A 23 -2.44 -0.11 4.26
C ALA A 23 -3.16 0.24 2.94
N GLU A 24 -4.31 0.87 3.02
CA GLU A 24 -5.07 1.32 1.86
C GLU A 24 -4.47 2.64 1.34
N VAL A 25 -4.21 2.73 0.04
CA VAL A 25 -3.74 3.95 -0.62
C VAL A 25 -4.92 4.91 -0.74
N ILE A 26 -4.94 5.96 0.09
CA ILE A 26 -5.99 6.98 0.05
C ILE A 26 -5.63 8.15 -0.87
N GLU A 27 -4.34 8.35 -1.14
CA GLU A 27 -3.88 9.42 -2.04
C GLU A 27 -2.52 9.04 -2.64
N VAL A 28 -2.31 9.38 -3.91
CA VAL A 28 -1.01 9.20 -4.57
C VAL A 28 -0.40 10.57 -4.85
N LEU A 29 0.71 10.87 -4.18
CA LEU A 29 1.35 12.19 -4.27
C LEU A 29 2.45 12.24 -5.33
N GLY A 30 3.02 11.09 -5.71
CA GLY A 30 4.00 11.06 -6.78
C GLY A 30 3.35 11.09 -8.16
N GLN A 31 4.11 11.59 -9.13
CA GLN A 31 3.64 11.71 -10.51
C GLN A 31 3.45 10.33 -11.15
N GLN A 32 2.37 10.16 -11.91
CA GLN A 32 2.06 8.91 -12.64
C GLN A 32 2.00 7.66 -11.75
N GLY A 33 1.44 7.80 -10.55
CA GLY A 33 1.31 6.67 -9.64
C GLY A 33 2.63 6.29 -8.97
N SER A 34 3.58 7.23 -8.81
CA SER A 34 4.87 7.00 -8.15
C SER A 34 4.81 7.31 -6.64
N PRO A 35 5.75 6.80 -5.82
CA PRO A 35 5.89 7.21 -4.43
C PRO A 35 6.21 8.71 -4.31
N PRO A 36 5.85 9.38 -3.20
CA PRO A 36 5.20 8.83 -2.00
C PRO A 36 3.69 8.63 -2.16
N TYR A 37 3.16 7.66 -1.42
CA TYR A 37 1.72 7.41 -1.30
C TYR A 37 1.23 7.78 0.09
N ARG A 38 0.06 8.38 0.19
CA ARG A 38 -0.65 8.53 1.46
C ARG A 38 -1.48 7.28 1.67
N VAL A 39 -1.20 6.58 2.76
CA VAL A 39 -1.86 5.33 3.10
C VAL A 39 -2.61 5.47 4.40
N ARG A 40 -3.71 4.74 4.54
CA ARG A 40 -4.48 4.59 5.77
C ARG A 40 -4.35 3.14 6.25
N PHE A 41 -3.91 2.98 7.49
CA PHE A 41 -3.89 1.68 8.15
C PHE A 41 -5.27 1.32 8.67
N GLU A 42 -5.50 0.02 8.95
CA GLU A 42 -6.76 -0.47 9.51
C GLU A 42 -7.13 0.17 10.86
N ASP A 43 -6.12 0.68 11.59
CA ASP A 43 -6.29 1.45 12.83
C ASP A 43 -6.84 2.88 12.60
N GLY A 44 -7.05 3.27 11.33
CA GLY A 44 -7.50 4.61 10.93
C GLY A 44 -6.37 5.65 10.85
N HIS A 45 -5.15 5.29 11.26
CA HIS A 45 -3.98 6.15 11.14
C HIS A 45 -3.56 6.34 9.69
N GLU A 46 -3.35 7.60 9.29
CA GLU A 46 -2.84 7.96 7.99
C GLU A 46 -1.34 8.27 8.06
N SER A 47 -0.57 7.74 7.11
CA SER A 47 0.86 8.02 7.01
C SER A 47 1.30 8.14 5.56
N LEU A 48 2.35 8.92 5.32
CA LEU A 48 3.07 8.91 4.05
C LEU A 48 3.99 7.69 4.02
N MET A 49 3.87 6.90 2.97
CA MET A 49 4.66 5.70 2.77
C MET A 49 5.31 5.71 1.40
N SER A 50 6.59 5.39 1.39
CA SER A 50 7.37 5.14 0.18
C SER A 50 7.68 3.66 0.12
N PRO A 51 6.94 2.86 -0.68
CA PRO A 51 7.18 1.43 -0.73
C PRO A 51 8.56 1.13 -1.33
N GLY A 52 9.25 0.19 -0.69
CA GLY A 52 10.51 -0.37 -1.16
C GLY A 52 10.30 -1.55 -2.11
N PRO A 53 11.38 -2.24 -2.51
CA PRO A 53 11.31 -3.40 -3.40
C PRO A 53 10.55 -4.59 -2.80
N ASP A 54 10.46 -4.69 -1.47
CA ASP A 54 9.75 -5.78 -0.76
C ASP A 54 8.26 -5.45 -0.47
N CYS A 55 7.74 -4.35 -0.99
CA CYS A 55 6.31 -4.05 -0.90
C CYS A 55 5.57 -4.74 -2.04
N VAL A 56 4.31 -5.11 -1.82
CA VAL A 56 3.40 -5.64 -2.84
C VAL A 56 2.18 -4.74 -2.91
N VAL A 57 1.83 -4.25 -4.11
CA VAL A 57 0.56 -3.56 -4.32
C VAL A 57 -0.44 -4.64 -4.69
N GLN A 58 -1.42 -4.84 -3.83
CA GLN A 58 -2.61 -5.60 -4.16
C GLN A 58 -3.59 -4.61 -4.77
N HIS A 59 -3.63 -4.61 -6.10
CA HIS A 59 -4.76 -4.03 -6.78
C HIS A 59 -6.00 -4.78 -6.33
N HIS A 60 -7.04 -4.05 -5.92
CA HIS A 60 -8.33 -4.68 -5.66
C HIS A 60 -8.80 -5.22 -7.00
N GLU A 61 -8.45 -6.46 -7.30
CA GLU A 61 -8.98 -7.19 -8.44
C GLU A 61 -10.48 -7.30 -8.18
N ASP A 62 -11.23 -6.37 -8.75
CA ASP A 62 -12.61 -6.56 -9.14
C ASP A 62 -12.61 -7.80 -10.03
N THR A 63 -12.71 -8.97 -9.42
CA THR A 63 -13.09 -10.20 -10.10
C THR A 63 -14.58 -10.39 -9.84
N PRO A 64 -15.46 -9.73 -10.62
CA PRO A 64 -16.82 -10.20 -10.73
C PRO A 64 -16.77 -11.50 -11.54
N ARG A 65 -16.74 -12.60 -10.79
CA ARG A 65 -17.42 -13.88 -11.05
C ARG A 65 -17.34 -14.51 -12.45
#